data_AF-A0A7S4S9I2-F1
#
_entry.id   AF-A0A7S4S9I2-F1
#
_cell.length_a   1.000
_cell.length_b   1.000
_cell.length_c   1.000
_cell.angle_alpha   90.00
_cell.angle_beta   90.00
_cell.angle_gamma   90.00
#
_symmetry.space_group_name_H-M   'P 1'
#
loop_
_entity.id
_entity.type
_entity.pdbx_description
1 polymer ?
#
loop_
_entity_poly.entity_id
_entity_poly.type
_entity_poly.pdbx_seq_one_letter_code
_entity_poly.pdbx_strand_id
1 'polypeptide(L)'
;MSPQKADVIDDGITKDIQIKETNYRDPNRNIETTPLTESTDEEKKKEDEAAATSRDETQKVKYEVGDHVYTWVSYMGIPYATQQHGIVVMVEQQPDVVVLVLFQKMEQKEYNDDNVGKSRETAASDDDDASFCMVRKKISLKEAERNWHKIPYGVHWTKRILTRAGTANGVEADDVSIAQNRIGFLWDHQTNLFQNITKKTASTHEKDIGECIAVWCKTGTFYSFHGLAKMGHHGADMGSSATLAGSVCTQVVASALVPVIMPVFAVYDVAVAVKSWRDSHACQKEWNVISQDWNEKFVSAMRRRREYFMHHQRFLLGRESNSVVKSNLPLSPGS
;
A
#
# COMPACT_ATOMS: atom_id res chain seq x y z
N MET A 1 -32.46 -45.16 26.31
CA MET A 1 -31.78 -43.88 26.55
C MET A 1 -31.81 -43.11 25.22
N SER A 2 -32.73 -42.15 25.11
CA SER A 2 -32.88 -41.36 23.88
C SER A 2 -31.91 -40.17 23.91
N PRO A 3 -31.23 -39.84 22.80
CA PRO A 3 -30.33 -38.70 22.78
C PRO A 3 -31.14 -37.39 22.76
N GLN A 4 -30.80 -36.51 23.70
CA GLN A 4 -31.33 -35.14 23.73
C GLN A 4 -30.84 -34.36 22.51
N LYS A 5 -31.78 -33.75 21.80
CA LYS A 5 -31.51 -32.80 20.71
C LYS A 5 -30.85 -31.55 21.31
N ALA A 6 -29.70 -31.17 20.75
CA ALA A 6 -29.06 -29.91 21.04
C ALA A 6 -29.79 -28.78 20.29
N ASP A 7 -30.20 -27.75 21.03
CA ASP A 7 -30.76 -26.53 20.48
C ASP A 7 -29.65 -25.74 19.77
N VAL A 8 -29.87 -25.48 18.48
CA VAL A 8 -29.04 -24.61 17.65
C VAL A 8 -29.41 -23.17 17.99
N ILE A 9 -28.49 -22.45 18.62
CA ILE A 9 -28.57 -21.00 18.81
C ILE A 9 -28.06 -20.35 17.52
N ASP A 10 -28.99 -19.76 16.78
CA ASP A 10 -28.77 -18.97 15.56
C ASP A 10 -28.30 -17.56 15.95
N ASP A 11 -26.98 -17.34 15.96
CA ASP A 11 -26.39 -16.03 16.19
C ASP A 11 -26.47 -15.20 14.89
N GLY A 12 -27.64 -14.60 14.67
CA GLY A 12 -27.91 -13.65 13.60
C GLY A 12 -27.07 -12.37 13.70
N ILE A 13 -25.80 -12.41 13.25
CA ILE A 13 -24.99 -11.23 12.94
C ILE A 13 -24.19 -11.48 11.65
N THR A 14 -24.90 -11.51 10.52
CA THR A 14 -24.33 -11.29 9.18
C THR A 14 -25.21 -10.26 8.47
N LYS A 15 -25.01 -8.99 8.83
CA LYS A 15 -25.55 -7.87 8.06
C LYS A 15 -24.59 -7.55 6.90
N ASP A 16 -25.03 -7.93 5.72
CA ASP A 16 -24.93 -7.19 4.45
C ASP A 16 -23.70 -6.31 4.23
N ILE A 17 -22.65 -6.89 3.67
CA ILE A 17 -21.70 -6.14 2.85
C ILE A 17 -22.32 -6.05 1.45
N GLN A 18 -23.10 -4.99 1.22
CA GLN A 18 -23.55 -4.63 -0.12
C GLN A 18 -22.36 -4.09 -0.92
N ILE A 19 -21.90 -4.86 -1.88
CA ILE A 19 -20.96 -4.42 -2.92
C ILE A 19 -21.71 -3.41 -3.79
N LYS A 20 -21.35 -2.13 -3.68
CA LYS A 20 -21.89 -1.07 -4.55
C LYS A 20 -21.32 -1.23 -5.96
N GLU A 21 -22.16 -1.58 -6.92
CA GLU A 21 -21.87 -1.44 -8.35
C GLU A 21 -21.77 0.05 -8.71
N THR A 22 -20.64 0.46 -9.29
CA THR A 22 -20.42 1.85 -9.72
C THR A 22 -20.91 2.05 -11.16
N ASN A 23 -21.82 3.02 -11.33
CA ASN A 23 -22.39 3.44 -12.61
C ASN A 23 -21.32 4.05 -13.54
N TYR A 24 -21.21 3.50 -14.75
CA TYR A 24 -20.43 4.02 -15.87
C TYR A 24 -21.17 5.21 -16.52
N ARG A 25 -20.50 6.35 -16.75
CA ARG A 25 -21.09 7.57 -17.33
C ARG A 25 -20.33 8.00 -18.60
N ASP A 26 -21.11 8.34 -19.62
CA ASP A 26 -20.79 8.67 -21.02
C ASP A 26 -19.73 9.80 -21.19
N PRO A 27 -18.70 9.63 -22.06
CA PRO A 27 -17.59 10.58 -22.22
C PRO A 27 -17.81 11.73 -23.23
N ASN A 28 -18.98 11.93 -23.82
CA ASN A 28 -19.17 13.00 -24.82
C ASN A 28 -19.47 14.39 -24.21
N ARG A 29 -18.44 15.13 -23.79
CA ARG A 29 -18.53 16.58 -23.49
C ARG A 29 -17.50 17.38 -24.27
N ASN A 30 -17.99 18.20 -25.21
CA ASN A 30 -17.24 19.03 -26.14
C ASN A 30 -16.29 20.01 -25.43
N ILE A 31 -15.08 20.15 -25.99
CA ILE A 31 -14.03 21.09 -25.56
C ILE A 31 -14.14 22.34 -26.46
N GLU A 32 -14.39 23.50 -25.86
CA GLU A 32 -14.27 24.81 -26.51
C GLU A 32 -12.79 25.22 -26.56
N THR A 33 -12.33 25.61 -27.75
CA THR A 33 -10.99 26.11 -28.04
C THR A 33 -10.92 27.64 -27.90
N THR A 34 -10.08 28.12 -26.98
CA THR A 34 -9.79 29.55 -26.78
C THR A 34 -8.63 30.00 -27.70
N PRO A 35 -8.62 31.23 -28.25
CA PRO A 35 -7.59 31.68 -29.19
C PRO A 35 -6.27 32.04 -28.49
N LEU A 36 -5.15 31.70 -29.14
CA LEU A 36 -3.80 32.11 -28.72
C LEU A 36 -3.57 33.61 -28.95
N THR A 37 -3.08 34.29 -27.92
CA THR A 37 -2.51 35.65 -28.01
C THR A 37 -0.99 35.55 -27.91
N GLU A 38 -0.28 36.24 -28.81
CA GLU A 38 1.19 36.34 -28.82
C GLU A 38 1.66 37.23 -27.66
N SER A 39 2.39 36.64 -26.71
CA SER A 39 3.07 37.38 -25.63
C SER A 39 4.55 37.56 -25.94
N THR A 40 5.05 38.75 -25.63
CA THR A 40 6.43 39.19 -25.87
C THR A 40 7.41 38.61 -24.84
N ASP A 41 8.60 38.19 -25.31
CA ASP A 41 9.61 37.40 -24.58
C ASP A 41 10.15 38.03 -23.27
N GLU A 42 9.95 39.32 -23.01
CA GLU A 42 10.44 39.98 -21.78
C GLU A 42 9.50 39.85 -20.56
N GLU A 43 8.19 39.64 -20.75
CA GLU A 43 7.25 39.39 -19.65
C GLU A 43 7.38 37.97 -19.09
N LYS A 44 7.74 37.01 -19.94
CA LYS A 44 7.87 35.59 -19.58
C LYS A 44 8.97 35.35 -18.55
N LYS A 45 10.07 36.11 -18.61
CA LYS A 45 11.21 35.95 -17.68
C LYS A 45 10.91 36.45 -16.26
N LYS A 46 10.03 37.45 -16.10
CA LYS A 46 9.56 37.91 -14.78
C LYS A 46 8.43 37.04 -14.22
N GLU A 47 7.57 36.48 -15.06
CA GLU A 47 6.59 35.48 -14.63
C GLU A 47 7.26 34.17 -14.18
N ASP A 48 8.33 33.72 -14.83
CA ASP A 48 9.03 32.49 -14.45
C ASP A 48 9.79 32.63 -13.10
N GLU A 49 10.35 33.80 -12.78
CA GLU A 49 10.96 34.07 -11.46
C GLU A 49 9.92 34.28 -10.34
N ALA A 50 8.76 34.89 -10.67
CA ALA A 50 7.66 35.02 -9.72
C ALA A 50 6.94 33.69 -9.46
N ALA A 51 6.76 32.84 -10.48
CA ALA A 51 6.16 31.52 -10.38
C ALA A 51 7.06 30.50 -9.69
N ALA A 52 8.39 30.67 -9.74
CA ALA A 52 9.33 29.88 -8.95
C ALA A 52 9.25 30.23 -7.44
N THR A 53 8.88 31.47 -7.10
CA THR A 53 8.82 31.94 -5.71
C THR A 53 7.42 31.74 -5.07
N SER A 54 6.35 31.69 -5.86
CA SER A 54 4.98 31.42 -5.37
C SER A 54 4.64 29.93 -5.24
N ARG A 55 5.58 29.02 -5.58
CA ARG A 55 5.41 27.57 -5.40
C ARG A 55 5.72 27.09 -3.97
N ASP A 56 6.27 27.94 -3.10
CA ASP A 56 6.80 27.50 -1.79
C ASP A 56 5.78 27.58 -0.64
N GLU A 57 4.58 28.12 -0.88
CA GLU A 57 3.40 27.91 0.00
C GLU A 57 2.58 26.69 -0.44
N THR A 58 3.24 25.69 -1.04
CA THR A 58 2.69 24.35 -1.18
C THR A 58 2.02 23.93 0.12
N GLN A 59 0.70 23.71 0.05
CA GLN A 59 -0.16 23.29 1.16
C GLN A 59 0.60 22.38 2.11
N LYS A 60 0.92 22.92 3.30
CA LYS A 60 1.58 22.17 4.37
C LYS A 60 0.84 20.84 4.55
N VAL A 61 1.53 19.74 4.26
CA VAL A 61 0.93 18.41 4.22
C VAL A 61 0.55 18.04 5.66
N LYS A 62 -0.73 18.18 6.00
CA LYS A 62 -1.23 17.81 7.33
C LYS A 62 -1.35 16.30 7.44
N TYR A 63 -0.39 15.60 8.05
CA TYR A 63 -0.46 14.15 8.26
C TYR A 63 -1.52 13.76 9.29
N GLU A 64 -2.16 12.62 9.04
CA GLU A 64 -3.17 12.00 9.88
C GLU A 64 -2.86 10.50 10.04
N VAL A 65 -3.26 9.92 11.17
CA VAL A 65 -3.02 8.51 11.42
C VAL A 65 -3.80 7.67 10.40
N GLY A 66 -3.14 6.65 9.85
CA GLY A 66 -3.67 5.80 8.78
C GLY A 66 -3.42 6.34 7.37
N ASP A 67 -2.73 7.47 7.20
CA ASP A 67 -2.30 7.93 5.87
C ASP A 67 -1.28 6.98 5.24
N HIS A 68 -1.50 6.63 3.97
CA HIS A 68 -0.48 6.01 3.13
C HIS A 68 0.43 7.11 2.58
N VAL A 69 1.72 6.99 2.85
CA VAL A 69 2.74 7.92 2.41
C VAL A 69 3.81 7.20 1.61
N TYR A 70 4.48 7.94 0.72
CA TYR A 70 5.65 7.45 0.02
C TYR A 70 6.76 8.51 0.00
N THR A 71 7.99 8.07 -0.13
CA THR A 71 9.15 8.93 -0.42
C THR A 71 9.94 8.34 -1.58
N TRP A 72 10.58 9.21 -2.36
CA TRP A 72 11.49 8.77 -3.40
C TRP A 72 12.87 8.53 -2.82
N VAL A 73 13.46 7.38 -3.16
CA VAL A 73 14.81 7.00 -2.73
C VAL A 73 15.73 6.99 -3.93
N SER A 74 16.87 7.66 -3.79
CA SER A 74 17.95 7.63 -4.78
C SER A 74 18.79 6.36 -4.59
N TYR A 75 19.15 5.68 -5.68
CA TYR A 75 19.93 4.46 -5.64
C TYR A 75 21.08 4.52 -6.64
N MET A 76 22.32 4.27 -6.18
CA MET A 76 23.54 4.30 -7.01
C MET A 76 23.68 5.55 -7.89
N GLY A 77 23.43 6.73 -7.31
CA GLY A 77 23.53 8.01 -8.04
C GLY A 77 22.38 8.32 -8.99
N ILE A 78 21.42 7.40 -9.16
CA ILE A 78 20.20 7.63 -9.91
C ILE A 78 19.19 8.30 -8.96
N PRO A 79 18.85 9.59 -9.15
CA PRO A 79 17.90 10.26 -8.29
C PRO A 79 16.49 9.67 -8.48
N TYR A 80 15.75 9.54 -7.38
CA TYR A 80 14.35 9.09 -7.40
C TYR A 80 14.13 7.73 -8.10
N ALA A 81 15.09 6.82 -7.91
CA ALA A 81 15.13 5.52 -8.57
C ALA A 81 14.02 4.58 -8.10
N THR A 82 13.68 4.61 -6.80
CA THR A 82 12.67 3.74 -6.20
C THR A 82 11.75 4.54 -5.28
N GLN A 83 10.60 3.94 -4.95
CA GLN A 83 9.70 4.47 -3.93
C GLN A 83 9.79 3.62 -2.67
N GLN A 84 9.77 4.28 -1.52
CA GLN A 84 9.58 3.65 -0.23
C GLN A 84 8.21 4.04 0.31
N HIS A 85 7.40 3.05 0.67
CA HIS A 85 6.04 3.23 1.14
C HIS A 85 5.94 2.99 2.64
N GLY A 86 4.99 3.67 3.27
CA GLY A 86 4.67 3.47 4.67
C GLY A 86 3.30 3.97 5.07
N ILE A 87 2.88 3.62 6.27
CA ILE A 87 1.66 4.13 6.90
C ILE A 87 2.00 4.97 8.11
N VAL A 88 1.37 6.13 8.24
CA VAL A 88 1.44 6.96 9.46
C VAL A 88 0.69 6.24 10.58
N VAL A 89 1.39 5.89 11.66
CA VAL A 89 0.77 5.21 12.82
C VAL A 89 0.57 6.14 14.02
N MET A 90 1.32 7.24 14.07
CA MET A 90 1.22 8.23 15.15
C MET A 90 1.67 9.60 14.65
N VAL A 91 0.99 10.64 15.10
CA VAL A 91 1.37 12.04 14.92
C VAL A 91 1.32 12.70 16.29
N GLU A 92 2.47 13.15 16.78
CA GLU A 92 2.61 13.91 18.02
C GLU A 92 2.83 15.39 17.65
N GLN A 93 2.09 16.31 18.27
CA GLN A 93 2.29 17.76 18.06
C GLN A 93 3.39 18.32 18.98
N GLN A 94 3.68 17.64 20.08
CA GLN A 94 4.68 18.05 21.05
C GLN A 94 5.37 16.80 21.63
N PRO A 95 6.53 16.37 21.10
CA PRO A 95 7.30 17.00 20.02
C PRO A 95 6.67 16.81 18.63
N ASP A 96 6.87 17.76 17.71
CA ASP A 96 6.42 17.69 16.30
C ASP A 96 7.02 16.49 15.56
N VAL A 97 6.38 15.33 15.71
CA VAL A 97 6.91 14.04 15.31
C VAL A 97 5.84 13.22 14.59
N VAL A 98 6.28 12.53 13.54
CA VAL A 98 5.49 11.53 12.84
C VAL A 98 6.18 10.18 13.00
N VAL A 99 5.41 9.15 13.34
CA VAL A 99 5.88 7.76 13.32
C VAL A 99 5.26 7.03 12.14
N LEU A 100 6.15 6.50 11.29
CA LEU A 100 5.82 5.73 10.12
C LEU A 100 6.10 4.25 10.38
N VAL A 101 5.27 3.39 9.82
CA VAL A 101 5.60 1.98 9.61
C VAL A 101 5.95 1.80 8.15
N LEU A 102 7.19 1.42 7.89
CA LEU A 102 7.76 1.23 6.56
C LEU A 102 7.82 -0.25 6.21
N PHE A 103 7.61 -0.58 4.94
CA PHE A 103 7.73 -1.93 4.41
C PHE A 103 9.01 -2.02 3.59
N GLN A 104 10.04 -2.67 4.12
CA GLN A 104 11.39 -2.65 3.55
C GLN A 104 11.87 -4.05 3.22
N LYS A 105 12.67 -4.18 2.15
CA LYS A 105 13.47 -5.37 1.88
C LYS A 105 14.69 -5.31 2.79
N MET A 106 14.92 -6.32 3.62
CA MET A 106 16.16 -6.41 4.39
C MET A 106 17.30 -6.78 3.46
N GLU A 107 18.36 -5.97 3.44
CA GLU A 107 19.61 -6.38 2.83
C GLU A 107 20.33 -7.33 3.79
N GLN A 108 20.72 -8.51 3.31
CA GLN A 108 21.33 -9.58 4.10
C GLN A 108 22.62 -9.13 4.82
N LYS A 109 23.23 -8.02 4.40
CA LYS A 109 24.48 -7.50 4.96
C LYS A 109 24.36 -6.97 6.39
N GLU A 110 23.18 -6.54 6.82
CA GLU A 110 23.01 -5.93 8.15
C GLU A 110 22.90 -6.95 9.30
N TYR A 111 22.72 -8.24 9.01
CA TYR A 111 22.54 -9.26 10.06
C TYR A 111 23.87 -9.79 10.65
N ASN A 112 25.01 -9.48 10.04
CA ASN A 112 26.30 -10.09 10.40
C ASN A 112 27.18 -9.22 11.32
N ASP A 113 26.74 -8.03 11.74
CA ASP A 113 27.60 -7.08 12.46
C ASP A 113 27.53 -7.14 14.00
N ASP A 114 26.93 -8.19 14.57
CA ASP A 114 27.00 -8.49 16.01
C ASP A 114 27.84 -9.74 16.27
N ASN A 115 29.16 -9.59 16.13
CA ASN A 115 30.14 -9.98 17.15
C ASN A 115 29.85 -11.22 18.03
N VAL A 116 29.61 -12.40 17.43
CA VAL A 116 29.75 -13.69 18.14
C VAL A 116 30.70 -14.58 17.34
N GLY A 117 31.97 -14.49 17.70
CA GLY A 117 33.03 -15.38 17.22
C GLY A 117 32.70 -16.85 17.48
N LYS A 118 32.09 -17.49 16.49
CA LYS A 118 32.12 -18.94 16.35
C LYS A 118 32.10 -19.27 14.87
N SER A 119 33.31 -19.37 14.34
CA SER A 119 33.66 -20.06 13.11
C SER A 119 32.90 -21.39 13.04
N ARG A 120 31.80 -21.40 12.29
CA ARG A 120 31.10 -22.62 11.91
C ARG A 120 31.16 -22.67 10.39
N GLU A 121 31.86 -23.69 9.92
CA GLU A 121 32.03 -24.03 8.51
C GLU A 121 30.68 -23.98 7.79
N THR A 122 30.59 -23.03 6.86
CA THR A 122 29.43 -22.74 6.03
C THR A 122 29.31 -23.82 4.95
N ALA A 123 28.31 -24.68 5.09
CA ALA A 123 27.68 -25.30 3.95
C ALA A 123 27.04 -24.18 3.11
N ALA A 124 27.35 -24.13 1.82
CA ALA A 124 26.72 -23.24 0.86
C ALA A 124 25.23 -23.59 0.77
N SER A 125 24.38 -22.87 1.51
CA SER A 125 22.94 -22.82 1.22
C SER A 125 22.72 -21.64 0.29
N ASP A 126 22.55 -21.94 -1.00
CA ASP A 126 22.26 -21.02 -2.12
C ASP A 126 20.87 -20.35 -2.04
N ASP A 127 20.26 -20.25 -0.85
CA ASP A 127 18.96 -19.58 -0.72
C ASP A 127 19.18 -18.12 -0.27
N ASP A 128 19.18 -17.24 -1.28
CA ASP A 128 18.96 -15.80 -1.18
C ASP A 128 17.56 -15.52 -0.57
N ASP A 129 17.40 -15.79 0.73
CA ASP A 129 16.18 -15.51 1.48
C ASP A 129 16.08 -14.01 1.79
N ALA A 130 15.88 -13.21 0.74
CA ALA A 130 15.56 -11.81 0.87
C ALA A 130 14.23 -11.64 1.63
N SER A 131 14.29 -11.32 2.91
CA SER A 131 13.10 -11.13 3.73
C SER A 131 12.63 -9.67 3.67
N PHE A 132 11.31 -9.47 3.51
CA PHE A 132 10.70 -8.19 3.80
C PHE A 132 10.43 -8.07 5.30
N CYS A 133 10.51 -6.86 5.84
CA CYS A 133 10.24 -6.57 7.23
C CYS A 133 9.44 -5.27 7.38
N MET A 134 8.83 -5.11 8.55
CA MET A 134 8.23 -3.85 8.96
C MET A 134 9.17 -3.10 9.91
N VAL A 135 9.47 -1.84 9.57
CA VAL A 135 10.33 -0.97 10.38
C VAL A 135 9.53 0.22 10.86
N ARG A 136 9.59 0.52 12.17
CA ARG A 136 9.06 1.77 12.71
C ARG A 136 10.11 2.86 12.58
N LYS A 137 9.77 3.95 11.90
CA LYS A 137 10.64 5.12 11.75
C LYS A 137 9.99 6.33 12.40
N LYS A 138 10.66 6.88 13.41
CA LYS A 138 10.29 8.15 14.05
C LYS A 138 11.03 9.28 13.33
N ILE A 139 10.30 10.22 12.73
CA ILE A 139 10.86 11.38 12.02
C ILE A 139 10.23 12.67 12.51
N SER A 140 10.94 13.80 12.35
CA SER A 140 10.35 15.10 12.64
C SER A 140 9.26 15.45 11.62
N LEU A 141 8.23 16.19 12.04
CA LEU A 141 7.16 16.63 11.14
C LEU A 141 7.72 17.43 9.95
N LYS A 142 8.72 18.28 10.20
CA LYS A 142 9.41 19.07 9.16
C LYS A 142 10.14 18.19 8.13
N GLU A 143 10.76 17.09 8.57
CA GLU A 143 11.37 16.12 7.65
C GLU A 143 10.31 15.35 6.87
N ALA A 144 9.20 14.98 7.52
CA ALA A 144 8.07 14.33 6.86
C ALA A 144 7.54 15.21 5.73
N GLU A 145 7.19 16.47 6.02
CA GLU A 145 6.62 17.41 5.04
C GLU A 145 7.50 17.65 3.82
N ARG A 146 8.83 17.56 3.98
CA ARG A 146 9.80 17.76 2.88
C ARG A 146 9.98 16.53 2.00
N ASN A 147 9.97 15.35 2.60
CA ASN A 147 10.44 14.13 1.93
C ASN A 147 9.31 13.13 1.63
N TRP A 148 8.20 13.22 2.36
CA TRP A 148 7.11 12.25 2.30
C TRP A 148 5.86 12.86 1.68
N HIS A 149 5.28 12.15 0.74
CA HIS A 149 4.09 12.57 0.02
C HIS A 149 2.93 11.65 0.38
N LYS A 150 1.75 12.24 0.58
CA LYS A 150 0.51 11.48 0.80
C LYS A 150 -0.01 10.88 -0.50
N ILE A 151 -0.55 9.67 -0.40
CA ILE A 151 -1.27 9.01 -1.49
C ILE A 151 -2.77 9.25 -1.30
N PRO A 152 -3.43 10.04 -2.16
CA PRO A 152 -4.87 10.19 -2.12
C PRO A 152 -5.58 8.92 -2.59
N TYR A 153 -6.64 8.55 -1.88
CA TYR A 153 -7.56 7.44 -2.19
C TYR A 153 -8.90 7.99 -2.71
N GLY A 154 -9.69 7.13 -3.35
CA GLY A 154 -10.97 7.52 -3.97
C GLY A 154 -10.82 8.56 -5.09
N VAL A 155 -9.64 8.69 -5.70
CA VAL A 155 -9.44 9.65 -6.78
C VAL A 155 -10.04 9.15 -8.09
N HIS A 156 -10.60 10.07 -8.87
CA HIS A 156 -11.09 9.76 -10.20
C HIS A 156 -9.94 9.30 -11.13
N TRP A 157 -10.25 8.39 -12.06
CA TRP A 157 -9.26 7.77 -12.95
C TRP A 157 -8.48 8.77 -13.80
N THR A 158 -9.10 9.89 -14.20
CA THR A 158 -8.43 10.95 -14.98
C THR A 158 -7.27 11.59 -14.20
N LYS A 159 -7.45 11.85 -12.90
CA LYS A 159 -6.39 12.36 -12.04
C LYS A 159 -5.27 11.34 -11.90
N ARG A 160 -5.60 10.04 -11.88
CA ARG A 160 -4.60 8.95 -11.80
C ARG A 160 -3.69 8.91 -13.02
N ILE A 161 -4.22 9.12 -14.23
CA ILE A 161 -3.42 9.11 -15.47
C ILE A 161 -2.44 10.30 -15.55
N LEU A 162 -2.82 11.43 -14.94
CA LEU A 162 -1.99 12.63 -14.90
C LEU A 162 -0.93 12.59 -13.80
N THR A 163 -1.04 11.63 -12.88
CA THR A 163 -0.12 11.45 -11.75
C THR A 163 0.78 10.24 -12.01
N ARG A 164 2.01 10.24 -11.50
CA ARG A 164 2.89 9.07 -11.61
C ARG A 164 2.22 7.85 -10.97
N ALA A 165 2.51 6.66 -11.49
CA ALA A 165 2.04 5.40 -10.91
C ALA A 165 2.22 5.35 -9.38
N GLY A 166 1.28 4.71 -8.66
CA GLY A 166 1.27 4.57 -7.20
C GLY A 166 1.17 5.86 -6.38
N THR A 167 0.95 7.01 -7.03
CA THR A 167 0.76 8.28 -6.33
C THR A 167 -0.72 8.64 -6.14
N ALA A 168 -1.65 7.77 -6.56
CA ALA A 168 -3.09 7.92 -6.31
C ALA A 168 -3.85 6.59 -6.51
N ASN A 169 -4.83 6.29 -5.64
CA ASN A 169 -5.64 5.07 -5.71
C ASN A 169 -7.13 5.38 -5.93
N GLY A 170 -7.80 4.60 -6.77
CA GLY A 170 -9.23 4.75 -7.04
C GLY A 170 -10.14 4.02 -6.03
N VAL A 171 -9.59 3.09 -5.26
CA VAL A 171 -10.31 2.38 -4.20
C VAL A 171 -10.53 3.33 -3.02
N GLU A 172 -11.70 3.25 -2.39
CA GLU A 172 -12.01 4.01 -1.17
C GLU A 172 -11.15 3.49 -0.01
N ALA A 173 -10.66 4.40 0.84
CA ALA A 173 -9.90 4.01 2.01
C ALA A 173 -10.84 3.49 3.10
N ASP A 174 -10.44 2.42 3.79
CA ASP A 174 -11.13 1.99 5.00
C ASP A 174 -10.88 2.97 6.16
N ASP A 175 -11.72 2.83 7.19
CA ASP A 175 -11.57 3.53 8.46
C ASP A 175 -10.18 3.35 9.07
N VAL A 176 -9.68 4.41 9.70
CA VAL A 176 -8.36 4.44 10.35
C VAL A 176 -8.19 3.29 11.35
N SER A 177 -9.25 2.95 12.09
CA SER A 177 -9.23 1.86 13.07
C SER A 177 -8.99 0.49 12.41
N ILE A 178 -9.59 0.24 11.24
CA ILE A 178 -9.39 -0.99 10.47
C ILE A 178 -7.96 -1.03 9.94
N ALA A 179 -7.47 0.07 9.37
CA ALA A 179 -6.10 0.16 8.88
C ALA A 179 -5.07 -0.09 9.98
N GLN A 180 -5.25 0.52 11.16
CA GLN A 180 -4.40 0.28 12.33
C GLN A 180 -4.44 -1.18 12.80
N ASN A 181 -5.62 -1.81 12.81
CA ASN A 181 -5.74 -3.23 13.15
C ASN A 181 -4.98 -4.11 12.15
N ARG A 182 -5.03 -3.79 10.85
CA ARG A 182 -4.24 -4.51 9.84
C ARG A 182 -2.74 -4.33 10.06
N ILE A 183 -2.27 -3.13 10.38
CA ILE A 183 -0.86 -2.89 10.70
C ILE A 183 -0.43 -3.70 11.92
N GLY A 184 -1.23 -3.71 12.99
CA GLY A 184 -0.97 -4.54 14.17
C GLY A 184 -0.91 -6.03 13.82
N PHE A 185 -1.88 -6.51 13.03
CA PHE A 185 -1.88 -7.89 12.54
C PHE A 185 -0.62 -8.25 11.77
N LEU A 186 -0.18 -7.40 10.83
CA LEU A 186 1.06 -7.64 10.09
C LEU A 186 2.28 -7.62 11.01
N TRP A 187 2.33 -6.69 11.96
CA TRP A 187 3.42 -6.62 12.93
C TRP A 187 3.59 -7.93 13.71
N ASP A 188 2.46 -8.51 14.15
CA ASP A 188 2.42 -9.76 14.92
C ASP A 188 2.69 -11.02 14.07
N HIS A 189 2.55 -10.94 12.74
CA HIS A 189 2.63 -12.10 11.83
C HIS A 189 3.65 -11.92 10.68
N GLN A 190 4.52 -10.90 10.75
CA GLN A 190 5.39 -10.49 9.64
C GLN A 190 6.24 -11.64 9.08
N THR A 191 6.83 -12.47 9.94
CA THR A 191 7.71 -13.57 9.53
C THR A 191 6.98 -14.54 8.60
N ASN A 192 5.78 -14.97 8.99
CA ASN A 192 5.00 -15.94 8.23
C ASN A 192 4.40 -15.33 6.96
N LEU A 193 3.92 -14.08 7.04
CA LEU A 193 3.24 -13.43 5.91
C LEU A 193 4.23 -12.99 4.82
N PHE A 194 5.35 -12.38 5.21
CA PHE A 194 6.31 -11.84 4.27
C PHE A 194 7.16 -12.93 3.61
N GLN A 195 7.55 -13.98 4.32
CA GLN A 195 8.21 -15.13 3.70
C GLN A 195 7.35 -15.77 2.59
N ASN A 196 6.04 -15.90 2.85
CA ASN A 196 5.11 -16.45 1.87
C ASN A 196 4.92 -15.54 0.65
N ILE A 197 4.91 -14.22 0.84
CA ILE A 197 4.87 -13.28 -0.28
C ILE A 197 6.18 -13.36 -1.06
N THR A 198 7.34 -13.20 -0.42
CA THR A 198 8.64 -13.25 -1.11
C THR A 198 8.76 -14.51 -1.95
N LYS A 199 8.49 -15.69 -1.39
CA LYS A 199 8.60 -16.97 -2.12
C LYS A 199 7.68 -17.06 -3.33
N LYS A 200 6.47 -16.50 -3.23
CA LYS A 200 5.50 -16.50 -4.35
C LYS A 200 5.81 -15.43 -5.39
N THR A 201 6.45 -14.33 -5.02
CA THR A 201 6.67 -13.16 -5.88
C THR A 201 8.12 -12.93 -6.30
N ALA A 202 9.05 -13.80 -5.89
CA ALA A 202 10.51 -13.65 -6.06
C ALA A 202 10.95 -13.48 -7.52
N SER A 203 10.20 -13.97 -8.50
CA SER A 203 10.61 -13.96 -9.90
C SER A 203 10.31 -12.67 -10.66
N THR A 204 9.38 -11.81 -10.20
CA THR A 204 8.88 -10.70 -11.05
C THR A 204 8.53 -9.39 -10.33
N HIS A 205 8.37 -9.35 -9.00
CA HIS A 205 7.67 -8.22 -8.35
C HIS A 205 8.37 -7.56 -7.16
N GLU A 206 9.63 -7.88 -6.87
CA GLU A 206 10.30 -7.47 -5.63
C GLU A 206 10.25 -5.97 -5.32
N LYS A 207 10.29 -5.11 -6.33
CA LYS A 207 10.49 -3.66 -6.14
C LYS A 207 9.26 -2.91 -5.59
N ASP A 208 8.04 -3.48 -5.65
CA ASP A 208 6.80 -2.75 -5.32
C ASP A 208 5.93 -3.44 -4.25
N ILE A 209 6.45 -4.50 -3.62
CA ILE A 209 5.72 -5.23 -2.57
C ILE A 209 5.34 -4.29 -1.41
N GLY A 210 6.19 -3.31 -1.10
CA GLY A 210 5.91 -2.32 -0.05
C GLY A 210 4.67 -1.46 -0.32
N GLU A 211 4.44 -1.04 -1.57
CA GLU A 211 3.21 -0.33 -1.94
C GLU A 211 2.00 -1.26 -1.80
N CYS A 212 2.10 -2.48 -2.34
CA CYS A 212 1.04 -3.48 -2.30
C CYS A 212 0.57 -3.74 -0.86
N ILE A 213 1.51 -3.90 0.07
CA ILE A 213 1.21 -4.09 1.50
C ILE A 213 0.55 -2.84 2.10
N ALA A 214 1.08 -1.66 1.81
CA ALA A 214 0.52 -0.41 2.32
C ALA A 214 -0.92 -0.16 1.81
N VAL A 215 -1.20 -0.48 0.55
CA VAL A 215 -2.56 -0.44 -0.01
C VAL A 215 -3.46 -1.45 0.68
N TRP A 216 -3.00 -2.69 0.89
CA TRP A 216 -3.79 -3.69 1.62
C TRP A 216 -4.11 -3.25 3.05
N CYS A 217 -3.16 -2.64 3.76
CA CYS A 217 -3.44 -2.04 5.07
C CYS A 217 -4.57 -1.01 4.98
N LYS A 218 -4.59 -0.19 3.92
CA LYS A 218 -5.54 0.92 3.78
C LYS A 218 -6.92 0.51 3.23
N THR A 219 -7.01 -0.53 2.40
CA THR A 219 -8.26 -0.88 1.68
C THR A 219 -8.66 -2.36 1.79
N GLY A 220 -7.83 -3.21 2.39
CA GLY A 220 -8.07 -4.65 2.45
C GLY A 220 -7.89 -5.39 1.13
N THR A 221 -7.40 -4.70 0.09
CA THR A 221 -7.17 -5.28 -1.24
C THR A 221 -5.76 -4.97 -1.69
N PHE A 222 -5.06 -5.96 -2.24
CA PHE A 222 -3.81 -5.73 -2.95
C PHE A 222 -4.10 -5.16 -4.35
N TYR A 223 -4.43 -3.87 -4.41
CA TYR A 223 -4.69 -3.16 -5.67
C TYR A 223 -3.74 -1.97 -5.81
N SER A 224 -2.47 -2.26 -6.12
CA SER A 224 -1.46 -1.23 -6.37
C SER A 224 -1.37 -0.94 -7.86
N PHE A 225 -1.20 0.33 -8.21
CA PHE A 225 -1.07 0.70 -9.61
C PHE A 225 0.32 0.35 -10.16
N HIS A 226 1.37 0.27 -9.33
CA HIS A 226 2.66 -0.26 -9.82
C HIS A 226 2.60 -1.76 -10.09
N GLY A 227 1.85 -2.54 -9.31
CA GLY A 227 1.60 -3.95 -9.60
C GLY A 227 1.03 -4.12 -11.00
N LEU A 228 0.07 -3.29 -11.39
CA LEU A 228 -0.50 -3.27 -12.74
C LEU A 228 0.41 -2.64 -13.79
N ALA A 229 1.10 -1.54 -13.46
CA ALA A 229 1.93 -0.77 -14.39
C ALA A 229 3.32 -1.39 -14.63
N LYS A 230 3.78 -2.36 -13.84
CA LYS A 230 5.12 -2.97 -14.02
C LYS A 230 5.09 -4.31 -14.74
N MET A 231 3.92 -4.81 -15.07
CA MET A 231 3.73 -6.06 -15.82
C MET A 231 3.89 -5.94 -17.34
N GLY A 232 4.63 -4.93 -17.75
CA GLY A 232 5.37 -4.98 -18.97
C GLY A 232 6.54 -4.02 -18.85
N HIS A 233 7.59 -4.26 -19.62
CA HIS A 233 8.50 -3.18 -20.03
C HIS A 233 7.73 -1.96 -20.63
N HIS A 234 6.43 -2.12 -20.90
CA HIS A 234 5.49 -1.14 -21.43
C HIS A 234 4.26 -0.85 -20.53
N GLY A 235 4.18 -1.36 -19.30
CA GLY A 235 3.07 -0.99 -18.40
C GLY A 235 3.24 0.45 -17.85
N ALA A 236 4.49 0.90 -17.73
CA ALA A 236 4.82 2.32 -17.59
C ALA A 236 4.42 3.10 -18.86
N ASP A 237 4.34 2.42 -20.01
CA ASP A 237 3.89 3.02 -21.27
C ASP A 237 2.39 3.28 -21.27
N MET A 238 1.60 2.40 -20.66
CA MET A 238 0.14 2.58 -20.55
C MET A 238 -0.29 3.45 -19.35
N GLY A 239 0.51 3.49 -18.27
CA GLY A 239 0.18 4.25 -17.06
C GLY A 239 0.58 5.73 -17.11
N SER A 240 1.57 6.08 -17.94
CA SER A 240 1.99 7.45 -18.19
C SER A 240 1.53 7.86 -19.59
N SER A 241 0.57 8.78 -19.67
CA SER A 241 0.16 9.41 -20.93
C SER A 241 1.36 9.93 -21.76
N ALA A 242 2.45 10.34 -21.09
CA ALA A 242 3.68 10.79 -21.74
C ALA A 242 4.40 9.67 -22.52
N THR A 243 4.29 8.43 -22.06
CA THR A 243 4.99 7.31 -22.69
C THR A 243 4.16 6.71 -23.83
N LEU A 244 2.83 6.66 -23.69
CA LEU A 244 1.91 6.43 -24.82
C LEU A 244 2.09 7.52 -25.90
N ALA A 245 2.21 8.79 -25.51
CA ALA A 245 2.51 9.86 -26.45
C ALA A 245 3.90 9.67 -27.09
N GLY A 246 4.90 9.27 -26.31
CA GLY A 246 6.24 8.95 -26.79
C GLY A 246 6.27 7.79 -27.80
N SER A 247 5.52 6.71 -27.54
CA SER A 247 5.43 5.57 -28.45
C SER A 247 4.70 5.93 -29.73
N VAL A 248 3.59 6.67 -29.65
CA VAL A 248 2.87 7.19 -30.83
C VAL A 248 3.76 8.10 -31.65
N CYS A 249 4.48 9.05 -31.02
CA CYS A 249 5.43 9.92 -31.72
C CYS A 249 6.55 9.10 -32.39
N THR A 250 7.09 8.09 -31.70
CA THR A 250 8.14 7.22 -32.24
C THR A 250 7.62 6.41 -33.44
N GLN A 251 6.40 5.88 -33.35
CA GLN A 251 5.74 5.19 -34.46
C GLN A 251 5.50 6.13 -35.64
N VAL A 252 5.05 7.36 -35.42
CA VAL A 252 4.85 8.36 -36.48
C VAL A 252 6.19 8.67 -37.18
N VAL A 253 7.27 8.90 -36.42
CA VAL A 253 8.59 9.15 -36.99
C VAL A 253 9.11 7.93 -37.77
N ALA A 254 9.01 6.73 -37.20
CA ALA A 254 9.40 5.50 -37.88
C ALA A 254 8.59 5.25 -39.16
N SER A 255 7.29 5.59 -39.14
CA SER A 255 6.38 5.45 -40.28
C SER A 255 6.76 6.35 -41.46
N ALA A 256 7.27 7.55 -41.15
CA ALA A 256 7.72 8.51 -42.16
C ALA A 256 9.05 8.08 -42.81
N LEU A 257 9.93 7.43 -42.03
CA LEU A 257 11.27 7.04 -42.50
C LEU A 257 11.27 5.71 -43.27
N VAL A 258 10.48 4.72 -42.84
CA VAL A 258 10.47 3.39 -43.48
C VAL A 258 9.04 2.80 -43.52
N PRO A 259 8.20 3.21 -44.51
CA PRO A 259 6.79 2.82 -44.56
C PRO A 259 6.55 1.30 -44.60
N VAL A 260 7.49 0.54 -45.20
CA VAL A 260 7.38 -0.92 -45.34
C VAL A 260 7.47 -1.65 -43.98
N ILE A 261 8.11 -1.06 -42.96
CA ILE A 261 8.25 -1.69 -41.64
C ILE A 261 7.01 -1.46 -40.77
N MET A 262 6.13 -0.51 -41.10
CA MET A 262 4.95 -0.18 -40.28
C MET A 262 4.05 -1.36 -39.92
N PRO A 263 3.70 -2.27 -40.84
CA PRO A 263 2.92 -3.46 -40.48
C PRO A 263 3.61 -4.34 -39.42
N VAL A 264 4.96 -4.42 -39.44
CA VAL A 264 5.73 -5.21 -38.49
C VAL A 264 5.67 -4.57 -37.09
N PHE A 265 5.86 -3.25 -36.99
CA PHE A 265 5.71 -2.55 -35.71
C PHE A 265 4.30 -2.63 -35.15
N ALA A 266 3.27 -2.45 -36.00
CA ALA A 266 1.88 -2.59 -35.55
C ALA A 266 1.58 -4.00 -35.00
N VAL A 267 2.07 -5.05 -35.66
CA VAL A 267 1.92 -6.43 -35.16
C VAL A 267 2.70 -6.64 -33.85
N TYR A 268 3.91 -6.10 -33.76
CA TYR A 268 4.72 -6.15 -32.54
C TYR A 268 4.00 -5.46 -31.37
N ASP A 269 3.49 -4.25 -31.57
CA ASP A 269 2.81 -3.46 -30.54
C ASP A 269 1.54 -4.16 -30.05
N VAL A 270 0.74 -4.73 -30.96
CA VAL A 270 -0.42 -5.55 -30.59
C VAL A 270 0.00 -6.79 -29.80
N ALA A 271 1.04 -7.50 -30.23
CA ALA A 271 1.53 -8.69 -29.52
C ALA A 271 2.04 -8.36 -28.12
N VAL A 272 2.77 -7.24 -27.98
CA VAL A 272 3.25 -6.72 -26.69
C VAL A 272 2.10 -6.29 -25.79
N ALA A 273 1.11 -5.56 -26.33
CA ALA A 273 -0.07 -5.14 -25.59
C ALA A 273 -0.89 -6.34 -25.10
N VAL A 274 -1.12 -7.34 -25.95
CA VAL A 274 -1.82 -8.58 -25.59
C VAL A 274 -1.06 -9.36 -24.51
N LYS A 275 0.27 -9.47 -24.64
CA LYS A 275 1.10 -10.11 -23.62
C LYS A 275 1.00 -9.37 -22.28
N SER A 276 1.17 -8.05 -22.29
CA SER A 276 1.10 -7.22 -21.07
C SER A 276 -0.29 -7.27 -20.43
N TRP A 277 -1.36 -7.27 -21.21
CA TRP A 277 -2.72 -7.45 -20.73
C TRP A 277 -2.92 -8.81 -20.05
N ARG A 278 -2.46 -9.89 -20.67
CA ARG A 278 -2.54 -11.25 -20.11
C ARG A 278 -1.75 -11.36 -18.81
N ASP A 279 -0.52 -10.87 -18.80
CA ASP A 279 0.35 -10.89 -17.63
C ASP A 279 -0.29 -10.05 -16.50
N SER A 280 -0.88 -8.90 -16.86
CA SER A 280 -1.64 -8.04 -15.94
C SER A 280 -2.82 -8.77 -15.27
N HIS A 281 -3.61 -9.49 -16.07
CA HIS A 281 -4.72 -10.29 -15.54
C HIS A 281 -4.25 -11.45 -14.66
N ALA A 282 -3.15 -12.12 -15.03
CA ALA A 282 -2.61 -13.24 -14.26
C ALA A 282 -2.19 -12.78 -12.86
N CYS A 283 -1.45 -11.69 -12.75
CA CYS A 283 -1.03 -11.15 -11.46
C CYS A 283 -2.18 -10.50 -10.70
N GLN A 284 -3.16 -9.86 -11.37
CA GLN A 284 -4.39 -9.42 -10.68
C GLN A 284 -5.07 -10.60 -10.00
N LYS A 285 -5.14 -11.76 -10.66
CA LYS A 285 -5.68 -12.99 -10.08
C LYS A 285 -4.84 -13.46 -8.87
N GLU A 286 -3.52 -13.44 -8.98
CA GLU A 286 -2.62 -13.81 -7.87
C GLU A 286 -2.78 -12.87 -6.66
N TRP A 287 -2.78 -11.56 -6.86
CA TRP A 287 -3.00 -10.58 -5.80
C TRP A 287 -4.39 -10.67 -5.18
N ASN A 288 -5.42 -11.02 -5.97
CA ASN A 288 -6.75 -11.29 -5.42
C ASN A 288 -6.74 -12.50 -4.49
N VAL A 289 -6.04 -13.58 -4.86
CA VAL A 289 -5.89 -14.78 -4.01
C VAL A 289 -5.13 -14.43 -2.72
N ILE A 290 -4.04 -13.65 -2.82
CA ILE A 290 -3.28 -13.19 -1.65
C ILE A 290 -4.15 -12.28 -0.76
N SER A 291 -4.93 -11.37 -1.35
CA SER A 291 -5.86 -10.49 -0.62
C SER A 291 -6.86 -11.30 0.19
N GLN A 292 -7.47 -12.31 -0.43
CA GLN A 292 -8.44 -13.18 0.22
C GLN A 292 -7.80 -13.94 1.39
N ASP A 293 -6.66 -14.60 1.17
CA ASP A 293 -5.92 -15.32 2.21
C ASP A 293 -5.56 -14.42 3.40
N TRP A 294 -5.08 -13.20 3.14
CA TRP A 294 -4.72 -12.26 4.19
C TRP A 294 -5.96 -11.73 4.93
N ASN A 295 -7.05 -11.47 4.22
CA ASN A 295 -8.30 -11.03 4.85
C ASN A 295 -8.90 -12.13 5.74
N GLU A 296 -8.86 -13.39 5.33
CA GLU A 296 -9.30 -14.52 6.14
C GLU A 296 -8.47 -14.67 7.42
N LYS A 297 -7.14 -14.58 7.29
CA LYS A 297 -6.21 -14.62 8.44
C LYS A 297 -6.40 -13.43 9.37
N PHE A 298 -6.60 -12.23 8.81
CA PHE A 298 -6.87 -11.01 9.56
C PHE A 298 -8.18 -11.12 10.35
N VAL A 299 -9.28 -11.51 9.70
CA VAL A 299 -10.59 -11.71 10.36
C VAL A 299 -10.49 -12.75 11.47
N SER A 300 -9.80 -13.85 11.22
CA SER A 300 -9.56 -14.91 12.22
C SER A 300 -8.75 -14.40 13.42
N ALA A 301 -7.70 -13.61 13.18
CA ALA A 301 -6.91 -13.00 14.24
C ALA A 301 -7.73 -11.99 15.07
N MET A 302 -8.54 -11.16 14.41
CA MET A 302 -9.41 -10.19 15.09
C MET A 302 -10.49 -10.88 15.94
N ARG A 303 -11.07 -11.99 15.45
CA ARG A 303 -12.01 -12.80 16.23
C ARG A 303 -11.36 -13.34 17.51
N ARG A 304 -10.18 -13.96 17.40
CA ARG A 304 -9.43 -14.47 18.57
C ARG A 304 -9.09 -13.36 19.57
N ARG A 305 -8.69 -12.18 19.09
CA ARG A 305 -8.39 -11.03 19.97
C ARG A 305 -9.63 -10.58 20.75
N ARG A 306 -10.80 -10.55 20.09
CA ARG A 306 -12.07 -10.23 20.73
C ARG A 306 -12.48 -11.27 21.77
N GLU A 307 -12.36 -12.55 21.46
CA GLU A 307 -12.64 -13.65 22.40
C GLU A 307 -11.76 -13.55 23.64
N TYR A 308 -10.45 -13.35 23.45
CA TYR A 308 -9.50 -13.16 24.55
C TYR A 308 -9.88 -11.96 25.43
N PHE A 309 -10.23 -10.82 24.81
CA PHE A 309 -10.66 -9.63 25.53
C PHE A 309 -11.92 -9.90 26.37
N MET A 310 -12.93 -10.56 25.81
CA MET A 310 -14.16 -10.91 26.52
C MET A 310 -13.90 -11.89 27.68
N HIS A 311 -13.02 -12.88 27.49
CA HIS A 311 -12.61 -13.79 28.55
C HIS A 311 -11.87 -13.07 29.68
N HIS A 312 -10.96 -12.16 29.33
CA HIS A 312 -10.23 -11.36 30.31
C HIS A 312 -11.16 -10.44 31.12
N GLN A 313 -12.10 -9.77 30.45
CA GLN A 313 -13.08 -8.92 31.11
C GLN A 313 -13.98 -9.71 32.08
N ARG A 314 -14.48 -10.88 31.66
CA ARG A 314 -15.26 -11.77 32.55
C ARG A 314 -14.45 -12.23 33.76
N PHE A 315 -13.16 -12.53 33.58
CA PHE A 315 -12.28 -12.92 34.67
C PHE A 315 -12.09 -11.79 35.71
N LEU A 316 -11.89 -10.54 35.25
CA LEU A 316 -11.77 -9.38 36.14
C LEU A 316 -13.06 -9.13 36.94
N LEU A 317 -14.22 -9.14 36.28
CA LEU A 317 -15.52 -8.95 36.94
C LEU A 317 -15.88 -10.09 37.92
N GLY A 318 -15.50 -11.33 37.59
CA GLY A 318 -15.67 -12.47 38.50
C GLY A 318 -14.82 -12.38 39.77
N ARG A 319 -13.64 -11.75 39.69
CA ARG A 319 -12.75 -11.56 40.85
C ARG A 319 -13.28 -10.50 41.82
N GLU A 320 -13.84 -9.42 41.31
CA GLU A 320 -14.49 -8.39 42.14
C GLU A 320 -15.68 -8.96 42.90
N SER A 321 -16.51 -9.76 42.21
CA SER A 321 -17.67 -10.44 42.80
C SER A 321 -17.28 -11.35 43.98
N ASN A 322 -16.17 -12.08 43.87
CA ASN A 322 -15.67 -12.96 44.94
C ASN A 322 -14.99 -12.21 46.10
N SER A 323 -14.53 -10.97 45.89
CA SER A 323 -13.91 -10.16 46.94
C SER A 323 -14.96 -9.58 47.92
N VAL A 324 -16.13 -9.18 47.41
CA VAL A 324 -17.24 -8.65 48.21
C VAL A 324 -17.84 -9.71 49.15
N VAL A 325 -17.79 -10.99 48.75
CA VAL A 325 -18.30 -12.09 49.57
C VAL A 325 -17.39 -12.38 50.78
N LYS A 326 -16.08 -12.09 50.70
CA LYS A 326 -15.13 -12.36 51.80
C LYS A 326 -15.10 -11.29 52.89
N SER A 327 -15.57 -10.06 52.64
CA SER A 327 -15.59 -8.99 53.64
C SER A 327 -16.79 -9.02 54.59
N ASN A 328 -17.79 -9.87 54.35
CA ASN A 328 -18.99 -10.00 55.19
C ASN A 328 -19.00 -11.26 56.08
N LEU A 329 -17.85 -11.93 56.26
CA LEU A 329 -17.76 -13.00 57.24
C LEU A 329 -17.85 -12.39 58.66
N PRO A 330 -18.84 -12.78 59.47
CA PRO A 330 -18.98 -12.26 60.83
C PRO A 330 -17.71 -12.55 61.61
N LEU A 331 -17.16 -11.51 62.25
CA LEU A 331 -16.07 -11.64 63.21
C LEU A 331 -16.46 -12.71 64.22
N SER A 332 -15.66 -13.78 64.29
CA SER A 332 -15.85 -14.86 65.24
C SER A 332 -15.90 -14.26 66.65
N PRO A 333 -16.92 -14.60 67.47
CA PRO A 333 -16.98 -14.12 68.84
C PRO A 333 -15.78 -14.68 69.60
N GLY A 334 -14.94 -13.77 70.12
CA GLY A 334 -13.75 -14.11 70.87
C GLY A 334 -14.09 -14.92 72.12
N SER A 335 -13.38 -16.05 72.28
CA SER A 335 -13.34 -16.89 73.48
C SER A 335 -12.17 -16.52 74.36
#